data_AF-A0A9D4TA28-F1
#
_entry.id   AF-A0A9D4TA28-F1
#
_cell.length_a   1.000
_cell.length_b   1.000
_cell.length_c   1.000
_cell.angle_alpha   90.00
_cell.angle_beta   90.00
_cell.angle_gamma   90.00
#
_symmetry.space_group_name_H-M   'P 1'
#
loop_
_entity.id
_entity.type
_entity.pdbx_description
1 polymer ?
#
loop_
_entity_poly.entity_id
_entity_poly.type
_entity_poly.pdbx_seq_one_letter_code
_entity_poly.pdbx_strand_id
1 'polypeptide(L)'
;MRPNAVSGEKIDPCALLKNVKWNSNETLVSMIDIGSSGCLLHESAAVQCGAEMLQEATTLYGFGSQGAPAVRAIGKCRANLVIDGVVGKNIPILVVPDAAQSVDLLVGHMFTKLP
;
A
#
# COMPACT_ATOMS: atom_id res chain seq x y z
N MET A 1 -4.91 -38.71 27.71
CA MET A 1 -3.88 -37.86 27.10
C MET A 1 -4.59 -36.71 26.41
N ARG A 2 -4.52 -35.48 26.92
CA ARG A 2 -5.10 -34.30 26.26
C ARG A 2 -4.04 -33.75 25.29
N PRO A 3 -4.40 -33.32 24.07
CA PRO A 3 -3.44 -32.65 23.20
C PRO A 3 -3.04 -31.32 23.85
N ASN A 4 -1.73 -31.07 23.88
CA ASN A 4 -1.17 -29.80 24.34
C ASN A 4 -1.65 -28.69 23.41
N ALA A 5 -2.24 -27.65 23.98
CA ALA A 5 -2.49 -26.40 23.28
C ALA A 5 -1.13 -25.83 22.86
N VAL A 6 -0.89 -25.75 21.55
CA VAL A 6 0.19 -24.92 21.01
C VAL A 6 -0.14 -23.50 21.44
N SER A 7 0.74 -22.90 22.25
CA SER A 7 0.66 -21.50 22.64
C SER A 7 0.49 -20.65 21.39
N GLY A 8 -0.62 -19.92 21.29
CA GLY A 8 -0.87 -19.02 20.16
C GLY A 8 0.33 -18.10 19.96
N GLU A 9 0.98 -18.24 18.82
CA GLU A 9 2.04 -17.35 18.38
C GLU A 9 1.47 -15.93 18.40
N LYS A 10 2.02 -15.05 19.24
CA LYS A 10 1.60 -13.65 19.27
C LYS A 10 1.96 -13.08 17.90
N ILE A 11 0.96 -12.83 17.07
CA ILE A 11 1.14 -12.10 15.82
C ILE A 11 1.60 -10.70 16.23
N ASP A 12 2.82 -10.33 15.82
CA ASP A 12 3.28 -8.95 15.93
C ASP A 12 2.32 -8.08 15.10
N PRO A 13 1.60 -7.12 15.70
CA PRO A 13 0.70 -6.25 14.95
C PRO A 13 1.43 -5.44 13.87
N CYS A 14 2.76 -5.28 13.98
CA CYS A 14 3.60 -4.65 12.97
C CYS A 14 4.13 -5.64 11.91
N ALA A 15 3.79 -6.93 11.95
CA ALA A 15 4.30 -7.93 11.01
C ALA A 15 3.96 -7.60 9.54
N LEU A 16 2.90 -6.82 9.31
CA LEU A 16 2.47 -6.37 7.98
C LEU A 16 3.11 -5.05 7.54
N LEU A 17 3.80 -4.34 8.44
CA LEU A 17 4.54 -3.14 8.09
C LEU A 17 5.85 -3.54 7.41
N LYS A 18 6.11 -2.95 6.25
CA LYS A 18 7.28 -3.23 5.42
C LYS A 18 7.91 -1.95 4.92
N ASN A 19 9.24 -1.92 4.90
CA ASN A 19 9.98 -0.88 4.21
C ASN A 19 9.93 -1.14 2.71
N VAL A 20 9.58 -0.12 1.94
CA VAL A 20 9.54 -0.19 0.47
C VAL A 20 10.55 0.79 -0.09
N LYS A 21 11.45 0.29 -0.94
CA LYS A 21 12.31 1.19 -1.72
C LYS A 21 11.57 1.65 -2.97
N TRP A 22 11.43 2.97 -3.10
CA TRP A 22 10.84 3.63 -4.26
C TRP A 22 11.93 4.00 -5.25
N ASN A 23 11.85 3.47 -6.48
CA ASN A 23 12.80 3.73 -7.57
C ASN A 23 14.28 3.62 -7.15
N SER A 24 14.57 2.78 -6.15
CA SER A 24 15.89 2.58 -5.53
C SER A 24 16.48 3.77 -4.76
N ASN A 25 15.70 4.82 -4.45
CA ASN A 25 16.19 6.02 -3.74
C ASN A 25 15.53 6.18 -2.37
N GLU A 26 14.24 6.55 -2.36
CA GLU A 26 13.49 6.79 -1.13
C GLU A 26 13.05 5.49 -0.46
N THR A 27 12.93 5.50 0.86
CA THR A 27 12.37 4.39 1.63
C THR A 27 11.08 4.85 2.29
N LEU A 28 10.00 4.14 2.03
CA LEU A 28 8.66 4.40 2.55
C LEU A 28 8.27 3.34 3.58
N VAL A 29 7.51 3.74 4.60
CA VAL A 29 6.85 2.80 5.50
C VAL A 29 5.51 2.41 4.88
N SER A 30 5.37 1.11 4.60
CA SER A 30 4.17 0.57 3.98
C SER A 30 3.46 -0.44 4.86
N MET A 31 2.19 -0.71 4.54
CA MET A 31 1.45 -1.87 5.06
C MET A 31 1.04 -2.78 3.91
N ILE A 32 1.28 -4.08 4.05
CA ILE A 32 0.74 -5.09 3.14
C ILE A 32 -0.77 -5.22 3.40
N ASP A 33 -1.58 -4.85 2.42
CA ASP A 33 -3.04 -4.90 2.50
C ASP A 33 -3.61 -5.73 1.35
N ILE A 34 -3.82 -7.02 1.61
CA ILE A 34 -4.42 -7.95 0.65
C ILE A 34 -5.88 -7.63 0.32
N GLY A 35 -6.56 -6.82 1.14
CA GLY A 35 -7.91 -6.33 0.90
C GLY A 35 -7.94 -5.17 -0.10
N SER A 36 -6.81 -4.47 -0.27
CA SER A 36 -6.67 -3.44 -1.28
C SER A 36 -6.41 -4.06 -2.66
N SER A 37 -7.20 -3.64 -3.65
CA SER A 37 -7.03 -4.09 -5.04
C SER A 37 -5.70 -3.66 -5.68
N GLY A 38 -5.14 -2.54 -5.23
CA GLY A 38 -3.93 -1.92 -5.78
C GLY A 38 -3.15 -1.13 -4.75
N CYS A 39 -2.07 -0.48 -5.18
CA CYS A 39 -1.23 0.30 -4.27
C CYS A 39 -1.78 1.73 -4.09
N LEU A 40 -1.78 2.22 -2.86
CA LEU A 40 -2.24 3.57 -2.51
C LEU A 40 -1.12 4.35 -1.81
N LEU A 41 -0.67 5.44 -2.42
CA LEU A 41 0.40 6.30 -1.92
C LEU A 41 -0.19 7.57 -1.33
N HIS A 42 0.30 7.94 -0.16
CA HIS A 42 0.01 9.21 0.51
C HIS A 42 0.50 10.39 -0.33
N GLU A 43 -0.18 11.55 -0.26
CA GLU A 43 0.16 12.71 -1.08
C GLU A 43 1.53 13.28 -0.68
N SER A 44 1.80 13.42 0.62
CA SER A 44 3.11 13.89 1.09
C SER A 44 4.23 12.93 0.68
N ALA A 45 3.99 11.62 0.71
CA ALA A 45 4.95 10.62 0.25
C ALA A 45 5.19 10.70 -1.26
N ALA A 46 4.15 10.99 -2.06
CA ALA A 46 4.30 11.22 -3.50
C ALA A 46 5.21 12.42 -3.79
N VAL A 47 5.07 13.52 -3.03
CA VAL A 47 5.96 14.69 -3.13
C VAL A 47 7.39 14.33 -2.73
N GLN A 48 7.58 13.65 -1.60
CA GLN A 48 8.89 13.21 -1.13
C GLN A 48 9.59 12.32 -2.17
N CYS A 49 8.86 11.41 -2.78
CA CYS A 49 9.36 10.48 -3.79
C CYS A 49 9.58 11.11 -5.17
N GLY A 50 9.28 12.40 -5.35
CA GLY A 50 9.33 13.06 -6.65
C GLY A 50 8.45 12.37 -7.69
N ALA A 51 7.28 11.85 -7.27
CA ALA A 51 6.43 11.07 -8.14
C ALA A 51 5.87 11.92 -9.29
N GLU A 52 6.07 11.46 -10.53
CA GLU A 52 5.42 12.05 -11.70
C GLU A 52 3.94 11.64 -11.69
N MET A 53 3.10 12.55 -11.17
CA MET A 53 1.67 12.32 -11.04
C MET A 53 0.92 12.73 -12.31
N LEU A 54 0.11 11.80 -12.83
CA LEU A 54 -0.95 12.08 -13.78
C LEU A 54 -2.21 12.46 -13.00
N GLN A 55 -2.74 13.66 -13.25
CA GLN A 55 -4.01 14.09 -12.67
C GLN A 55 -5.17 13.29 -13.28
N GLU A 56 -5.62 12.29 -12.54
CA GLU A 56 -6.77 11.47 -12.89
C GLU A 56 -7.56 11.12 -11.62
N ALA A 57 -8.73 11.72 -11.47
CA ALA A 57 -9.57 11.47 -10.30
C ALA A 57 -10.16 10.06 -10.36
N THR A 58 -9.82 9.22 -9.39
CA THR A 58 -10.37 7.86 -9.26
C THR A 58 -11.07 7.71 -7.92
N THR A 59 -12.33 7.26 -7.94
CA THR A 59 -13.09 6.98 -6.71
C THR A 59 -12.71 5.63 -6.13
N LEU A 60 -12.44 5.60 -4.82
CA LEU A 60 -12.12 4.41 -4.06
C LEU A 60 -13.26 4.07 -3.11
N TYR A 61 -13.61 2.79 -3.07
CA TYR A 61 -14.63 2.25 -2.18
C TYR A 61 -13.95 1.35 -1.16
N GLY A 62 -14.16 1.66 0.11
CA GLY A 62 -13.77 0.82 1.24
C GLY A 62 -14.90 -0.08 1.71
N PHE A 63 -14.62 -0.87 2.74
CA PHE A 63 -15.62 -1.71 3.39
C PHE A 63 -16.83 -0.89 3.85
N GLY A 64 -18.05 -1.34 3.53
CA GLY A 64 -19.30 -0.67 3.89
C GLY A 64 -19.66 0.58 3.07
N SER A 65 -18.81 1.03 2.14
CA SER A 65 -19.01 2.28 1.40
C SER A 65 -19.82 2.15 0.08
N GLN A 66 -20.69 1.14 -0.04
CA GLN A 66 -21.30 0.78 -1.34
C GLN A 66 -22.20 1.85 -1.98
N GLY A 67 -22.55 2.94 -1.28
CA GLY A 67 -23.35 4.05 -1.80
C GLY A 67 -22.60 5.38 -2.00
N ALA A 68 -21.39 5.54 -1.45
CA ALA A 68 -20.60 6.76 -1.56
C ALA A 68 -19.10 6.43 -1.45
N PRO A 69 -18.23 7.04 -2.28
CA PRO A 69 -16.81 6.74 -2.25
C PRO A 69 -16.21 7.10 -0.88
N ALA A 70 -15.40 6.20 -0.35
CA ALA A 70 -14.69 6.43 0.90
C ALA A 70 -13.58 7.47 0.70
N VAL A 71 -12.89 7.41 -0.45
CA VAL A 71 -11.77 8.29 -0.80
C VAL A 71 -11.84 8.62 -2.28
N ARG A 72 -11.39 9.82 -2.67
CA ARG A 72 -11.08 10.16 -4.05
C ARG A 72 -9.57 10.29 -4.18
N ALA A 73 -8.98 9.46 -5.03
CA ALA A 73 -7.58 9.60 -5.42
C ALA A 73 -7.41 10.92 -6.19
N ILE A 74 -6.34 11.64 -5.87
CA ILE A 74 -5.98 12.93 -6.47
C ILE A 74 -5.24 12.75 -7.80
N GLY A 75 -4.63 11.59 -8.00
CA GLY A 75 -3.99 11.23 -9.25
C GLY A 75 -3.44 9.81 -9.23
N LYS A 76 -2.65 9.51 -10.26
CA LYS A 76 -1.97 8.22 -10.40
C LYS A 76 -0.52 8.44 -10.77
N CYS A 77 0.35 7.55 -10.33
CA CYS A 77 1.74 7.51 -10.73
C CYS A 77 2.16 6.06 -10.99
N ARG A 78 3.39 5.90 -11.48
CA ARG A 78 4.01 4.58 -11.67
C ARG A 78 5.38 4.58 -11.02
N ALA A 79 5.74 3.49 -10.36
CA ALA A 79 7.04 3.36 -9.70
C ALA A 79 7.54 1.93 -9.70
N ASN A 80 8.86 1.80 -9.56
CA ASN A 80 9.49 0.55 -9.18
C ASN A 80 9.50 0.45 -7.65
N LEU A 81 8.96 -0.64 -7.11
CA LEU A 81 8.90 -0.91 -5.69
C LEU A 81 9.76 -2.12 -5.37
N VAL A 82 10.59 -2.02 -4.34
CA VAL A 82 11.34 -3.18 -3.80
C VAL A 82 10.93 -3.43 -2.36
N ILE A 83 10.41 -4.63 -2.10
CA ILE A 83 9.92 -5.05 -0.77
C ILE A 83 10.52 -6.42 -0.48
N ASP A 84 11.26 -6.54 0.62
CA ASP A 84 11.90 -7.80 1.04
C ASP A 84 12.70 -8.51 -0.08
N GLY A 85 13.26 -7.73 -1.01
CA GLY A 85 14.03 -8.24 -2.16
C GLY A 85 13.21 -8.52 -3.43
N VAL A 86 11.88 -8.54 -3.34
CA VAL A 86 10.98 -8.66 -4.50
C VAL A 86 10.91 -7.33 -5.24
N VAL A 87 11.13 -7.35 -6.55
CA VAL A 87 11.15 -6.16 -7.40
C VAL A 87 9.88 -6.10 -8.25
N GLY A 88 8.98 -5.18 -7.92
CA GLY A 88 7.85 -4.82 -8.77
C GLY A 88 8.22 -3.65 -9.66
N LYS A 89 8.23 -3.85 -10.97
CA LYS A 89 8.56 -2.79 -11.94
C LYS A 89 7.31 -2.10 -12.43
N ASN A 90 7.38 -0.77 -12.53
CA ASN A 90 6.36 0.04 -13.18
C ASN A 90 4.94 -0.25 -12.64
N ILE A 91 4.83 -0.35 -11.31
CA ILE A 91 3.59 -0.62 -10.59
C ILE A 91 2.72 0.63 -10.66
N PRO A 92 1.45 0.54 -11.11
CA PRO A 92 0.52 1.64 -11.04
C PRO A 92 0.06 1.85 -9.60
N ILE A 93 0.09 3.11 -9.16
CA ILE A 93 -0.18 3.51 -7.79
C ILE A 93 -1.14 4.69 -7.84
N LEU A 94 -2.18 4.65 -7.02
CA LEU A 94 -3.08 5.78 -6.87
C LEU A 94 -2.56 6.67 -5.75
N VAL A 95 -2.53 7.97 -5.98
CA VAL A 95 -2.18 8.95 -4.95
C VAL A 95 -3.46 9.40 -4.26
N VAL A 96 -3.50 9.33 -2.94
CA VAL A 96 -4.66 9.67 -2.11
C VAL A 96 -4.31 10.80 -1.14
N PRO A 97 -5.30 11.60 -0.69
CA PRO A 97 -5.05 12.66 0.30
C PRO A 97 -4.47 12.11 1.59
N ASP A 98 -3.73 12.95 2.31
CA ASP A 98 -3.05 12.48 3.51
C ASP A 98 -4.00 11.98 4.63
N ALA A 99 -5.23 12.47 4.64
CA ALA A 99 -6.23 12.02 5.61
C ALA A 99 -6.78 10.59 5.33
N ALA A 100 -6.47 9.99 4.17
CA ALA A 100 -7.05 8.71 3.74
C ALA A 100 -6.46 7.49 4.45
N GLN A 101 -5.20 7.57 4.89
CA GLN A 101 -4.45 6.46 5.49
C GLN A 101 -3.32 6.99 6.37
N SER A 102 -2.81 6.16 7.30
CA SER A 102 -1.77 6.52 8.26
C SER A 102 -0.35 6.10 7.87
N VAL A 103 -0.19 5.30 6.82
CA VAL A 103 1.10 4.84 6.29
C VAL A 103 1.37 5.49 4.95
N ASP A 104 2.66 5.61 4.59
CA ASP A 104 3.06 6.22 3.32
C ASP A 104 2.48 5.47 2.13
N LEU A 105 2.48 4.13 2.19
CA LEU A 105 2.06 3.25 1.09
C LEU A 105 1.23 2.06 1.59
N LEU A 106 0.05 1.85 1.02
CA LEU A 106 -0.63 0.56 1.08
C LEU A 106 -0.19 -0.28 -0.11
N VAL A 107 0.27 -1.49 0.16
CA VAL A 107 0.71 -2.45 -0.87
C VAL A 107 -0.41 -3.43 -1.09
N GLY A 108 -1.18 -3.19 -2.15
CA GLY A 108 -2.32 -4.01 -2.50
C GLY A 108 -1.96 -5.24 -3.33
N HIS A 109 -3.00 -5.99 -3.61
CA HIS A 109 -3.00 -7.28 -4.29
C HIS A 109 -2.22 -7.32 -5.63
N MET A 110 -2.15 -6.19 -6.36
CA MET A 110 -1.39 -6.11 -7.60
C MET A 110 0.10 -6.38 -7.42
N PHE A 111 0.69 -5.92 -6.31
CA PHE A 111 2.09 -6.19 -6.00
C PHE A 111 2.28 -7.57 -5.37
N THR A 112 1.38 -7.96 -4.45
CA THR A 112 1.51 -9.24 -3.71
C THR A 112 1.33 -10.49 -4.58
N LYS A 113 0.92 -10.33 -5.84
CA LYS A 113 0.84 -11.39 -6.85
C LYS A 113 2.11 -11.58 -7.66
N LEU A 114 3.12 -10.73 -7.48
CA LEU A 114 4.41 -10.92 -8.09
C LEU A 114 5.09 -12.18 -7.52
N PRO A 115 5.87 -12.92 -8.33
CA PRO A 115 6.56 -14.12 -7.91
C PRO A 115 7.67 -13.85 -6.89
#